data_AF-A0A2E8S936-F1
#
_entry.id   AF-A0A2E8S936-F1
#
_cell.length_a   1.000
_cell.length_b   1.000
_cell.length_c   1.000
_cell.angle_alpha   90.00
_cell.angle_beta   90.00
_cell.angle_gamma   90.00
#
_symmetry.space_group_name_H-M   'P 1'
#
loop_
_entity.id
_entity.type
_entity.pdbx_description
1 polymer ?
#
loop_
_entity_poly.entity_id
_entity_poly.type
_entity_poly.pdbx_seq_one_letter_code
_entity_poly.pdbx_strand_id
1 'polypeptide(L)'
;MMPKLNIRNVKFLQNWYENFVSWYKDQIDLFPPYGNYQGVLLGKLVENDKYYIDISEARLEVDKVTFYILSDGDNIKVRYTREGKRAINIDCYSDELPFQGNE
;
A
#
# COMPACT_ATOMS: atom_id res chain seq x y z
N MET A 1 -19.50 49.05 6.47
CA MET A 1 -19.70 47.90 7.38
C MET A 1 -18.90 46.73 6.82
N MET A 2 -17.84 46.28 7.49
CA MET A 2 -17.14 45.06 7.09
C MET A 2 -17.90 43.84 7.62
N PRO A 3 -18.20 42.82 6.79
CA PRO A 3 -18.83 41.61 7.29
C PRO A 3 -17.86 40.88 8.22
N LYS A 4 -18.28 40.62 9.46
CA LYS A 4 -17.54 39.78 10.40
C LYS A 4 -17.56 38.35 9.87
N LEU A 5 -16.44 37.92 9.28
CA LEU A 5 -16.22 36.53 8.90
C LEU A 5 -16.35 35.64 10.15
N ASN A 6 -17.29 34.69 10.08
CA ASN A 6 -17.60 33.77 11.17
C ASN A 6 -16.47 32.73 11.31
N ILE A 7 -15.67 32.84 12.38
CA ILE A 7 -14.48 32.03 12.67
C ILE A 7 -14.76 30.51 12.64
N ARG A 8 -16.01 30.10 12.94
CA ARG A 8 -16.43 28.70 12.88
C ARG A 8 -16.46 28.14 11.45
N ASN A 9 -16.84 28.96 10.47
CA ASN A 9 -16.80 28.58 9.06
C ASN A 9 -15.36 28.48 8.55
N VAL A 10 -14.44 29.30 9.07
CA VAL A 10 -13.03 29.27 8.67
C VAL A 10 -12.38 27.95 9.10
N LYS A 11 -12.60 27.49 10.33
CA LYS A 11 -12.09 26.20 10.81
C LYS A 11 -12.70 25.01 10.05
N PHE A 12 -13.98 25.08 9.71
CA PHE A 12 -14.65 24.05 8.92
C PHE A 12 -14.08 23.94 7.50
N LEU A 13 -13.90 25.08 6.84
CA LEU A 13 -13.30 25.15 5.50
C LEU A 13 -11.85 24.64 5.51
N GLN A 14 -11.10 24.96 6.56
CA GLN A 14 -9.73 24.47 6.72
C GLN A 14 -9.69 22.94 6.87
N ASN A 15 -10.52 22.37 7.74
CA ASN A 15 -10.58 20.92 7.93
C ASN A 15 -11.08 20.19 6.66
N TRP A 16 -12.03 20.80 5.94
CA TRP A 16 -12.50 20.25 4.66
C TRP A 16 -11.41 20.29 3.59
N TYR A 17 -10.65 21.40 3.50
CA TYR A 17 -9.53 21.54 2.59
C TYR A 17 -8.42 20.53 2.88
N GLU A 18 -8.03 20.36 4.14
CA GLU A 18 -7.02 19.38 4.55
C GLU A 18 -7.43 17.95 4.16
N ASN A 19 -8.68 17.57 4.42
CA ASN A 19 -9.23 16.28 4.01
C ASN A 19 -9.29 16.13 2.47
N PHE A 20 -9.68 17.18 1.76
CA PHE A 20 -9.77 17.15 0.30
C PHE A 20 -8.39 17.01 -0.34
N VAL A 21 -7.38 17.76 0.15
CA VAL A 21 -5.99 17.65 -0.32
C VAL A 21 -5.43 16.27 -0.03
N SER A 22 -5.69 15.71 1.17
CA SER A 22 -5.27 14.34 1.50
C SER A 22 -5.91 13.32 0.56
N TRP A 23 -7.22 13.40 0.34
CA TRP A 23 -7.93 12.51 -0.56
C TRP A 23 -7.42 12.64 -2.01
N TYR A 24 -7.16 13.86 -2.47
CA TYR A 24 -6.65 14.12 -3.82
C TYR A 24 -5.24 13.54 -4.03
N LYS A 25 -4.37 13.65 -3.02
CA LYS A 25 -3.04 13.01 -3.07
C LYS A 25 -3.14 11.50 -3.17
N ASP A 26 -4.03 10.88 -2.37
CA ASP A 26 -4.28 9.44 -2.43
C ASP A 26 -4.76 9.01 -3.82
N GLN A 27 -5.57 9.82 -4.51
CA GLN A 27 -5.98 9.53 -5.89
C GLN A 27 -4.82 9.64 -6.87
N ILE A 28 -3.95 10.65 -6.73
CA ILE A 28 -2.78 10.81 -7.60
C ILE A 28 -1.79 9.65 -7.43
N ASP A 29 -1.62 9.15 -6.22
CA ASP A 29 -0.70 8.04 -5.93
C ASP A 29 -1.10 6.73 -6.63
N LEU A 30 -2.39 6.57 -6.96
CA LEU A 30 -2.90 5.44 -7.73
C LEU A 30 -2.52 5.51 -9.21
N PHE A 31 -1.98 6.63 -9.71
CA PHE A 31 -1.57 6.74 -11.10
C PHE A 31 -0.11 6.33 -11.30
N PRO A 32 0.23 5.78 -12.48
CA PRO A 32 1.58 5.38 -12.81
C PRO A 32 2.56 6.57 -12.78
N PRO A 33 3.87 6.29 -12.75
CA PRO A 33 4.53 4.98 -12.72
C PRO A 33 4.56 4.31 -11.35
N TYR A 34 4.35 2.99 -11.39
CA TYR A 34 4.39 2.09 -10.24
C TYR A 34 5.78 1.48 -10.08
N GLY A 35 6.16 1.19 -8.83
CA GLY A 35 7.39 0.45 -8.53
C GLY A 35 7.18 -1.06 -8.57
N ASN A 36 8.28 -1.81 -8.63
CA ASN A 36 8.28 -3.26 -8.46
C ASN A 36 9.38 -3.66 -7.48
N TYR A 37 9.04 -4.45 -6.48
CA TYR A 37 10.00 -5.14 -5.61
C TYR A 37 9.91 -6.63 -5.87
N GLN A 38 11.05 -7.31 -5.83
CA GLN A 38 11.09 -8.77 -5.89
C GLN A 38 12.02 -9.24 -4.78
N GLY A 39 11.56 -10.20 -3.98
CA GLY A 39 12.36 -10.74 -2.91
C GLY A 39 11.57 -11.64 -1.97
N VAL A 40 12.24 -12.06 -0.92
CA VAL A 40 11.68 -12.93 0.11
C VAL A 40 10.89 -12.09 1.10
N LEU A 41 9.70 -12.58 1.48
CA LEU A 41 8.92 -12.01 2.56
C LEU A 41 9.61 -12.30 3.89
N LEU A 42 10.16 -11.26 4.52
CA LEU A 42 10.93 -11.36 5.76
C LEU A 42 10.06 -11.38 7.00
N GLY A 43 8.91 -10.73 6.94
CA GLY A 43 7.98 -10.69 8.06
C GLY A 43 6.78 -9.81 7.80
N LYS A 44 5.95 -9.71 8.82
CA LYS A 44 4.63 -9.12 8.76
C LYS A 44 4.35 -8.27 9.99
N LEU A 45 3.68 -7.14 9.78
CA LEU A 45 3.36 -6.19 10.84
C LEU A 45 1.92 -5.70 10.71
N VAL A 46 1.23 -5.58 11.84
CA VAL A 46 -0.08 -4.93 11.92
C VAL A 46 0.05 -3.67 12.76
N GLU A 47 -0.30 -2.53 12.19
CA GLU A 47 -0.21 -1.22 12.85
C GLU A 47 -1.44 -0.38 12.51
N ASN A 48 -2.12 0.17 13.52
CA ASN A 48 -3.29 1.05 13.35
C ASN A 48 -4.38 0.47 12.41
N ASP A 49 -4.68 -0.83 12.54
CA ASP A 49 -5.64 -1.58 11.70
C ASP A 49 -5.24 -1.69 10.21
N LYS A 50 -3.97 -1.39 9.90
CA LYS A 50 -3.35 -1.61 8.60
C LYS A 50 -2.38 -2.78 8.65
N TYR A 51 -2.24 -3.45 7.52
CA TYR A 51 -1.45 -4.66 7.37
C TYR A 51 -0.26 -4.37 6.48
N TYR A 52 0.93 -4.73 6.96
CA TYR A 52 2.20 -4.46 6.30
C TYR A 52 3.02 -5.74 6.13
N ILE A 53 3.69 -5.85 4.99
CA ILE A 53 4.70 -6.88 4.74
C ILE A 53 6.07 -6.24 4.60
N ASP A 54 7.08 -6.89 5.17
CA ASP A 54 8.47 -6.51 5.04
C ASP A 54 9.13 -7.41 3.99
N ILE A 55 9.59 -6.78 2.92
CA ILE A 55 10.44 -7.38 1.89
C ILE A 55 11.84 -6.80 2.11
N SER A 56 12.90 -7.52 1.74
CA SER A 56 14.31 -7.12 1.94
C SER A 56 14.63 -5.65 1.70
N GLU A 57 13.96 -4.98 0.76
CA GLU A 57 14.24 -3.61 0.37
C GLU A 57 13.19 -2.59 0.88
N ALA A 58 12.01 -3.03 1.32
CA ALA A 58 10.93 -2.12 1.69
C ALA A 58 9.81 -2.78 2.51
N ARG A 59 9.12 -1.93 3.28
CA ARG A 59 7.82 -2.20 3.88
C ARG A 59 6.71 -1.75 2.94
N LEU A 60 5.71 -2.60 2.70
CA LEU A 60 4.57 -2.34 1.83
C LEU A 60 3.25 -2.55 2.57
N GLU A 61 2.26 -1.70 2.32
CA GLU A 61 0.89 -1.86 2.82
C GLU A 61 0.14 -2.87 1.93
N VAL A 62 -0.51 -3.86 2.54
CA VAL A 62 -1.31 -4.89 1.86
C VAL A 62 -2.71 -4.94 2.45
N ASP A 63 -3.64 -5.52 1.71
CA ASP A 63 -4.95 -5.83 2.27
C ASP A 63 -4.86 -6.99 3.28
N LYS A 64 -5.86 -7.04 4.16
CA LYS A 64 -5.95 -8.04 5.22
C LYS A 64 -5.93 -9.47 4.69
N VAL A 65 -6.61 -9.75 3.58
CA VAL A 65 -6.75 -11.11 3.06
C VAL A 65 -5.40 -11.60 2.57
N THR A 66 -4.73 -10.79 1.75
CA THR A 66 -3.39 -11.10 1.23
C THR A 66 -2.36 -11.27 2.34
N PHE A 67 -2.42 -10.43 3.39
CA PHE A 67 -1.55 -10.55 4.56
C PHE A 67 -1.59 -11.93 5.22
N TYR A 68 -2.78 -12.54 5.33
CA TYR A 68 -2.94 -13.86 5.93
C TYR A 68 -2.65 -15.02 4.96
N ILE A 69 -2.74 -14.79 3.64
CA ILE A 69 -2.45 -15.82 2.63
C ILE A 69 -0.93 -16.04 2.48
N LEU A 70 -0.16 -14.96 2.48
CA LEU A 70 1.30 -15.04 2.33
C LEU A 70 1.92 -15.81 3.50
N SER A 71 3.09 -16.41 3.31
CA SER A 71 3.88 -17.03 4.37
C SER A 71 5.26 -16.39 4.46
N ASP A 72 5.82 -16.36 5.67
CA ASP A 72 7.19 -15.88 5.87
C ASP A 72 8.15 -16.83 5.13
N GLY A 73 9.04 -16.27 4.32
CA GLY A 73 9.93 -17.03 3.44
C GLY A 73 9.46 -17.16 1.99
N ASP A 74 8.24 -16.74 1.65
CA ASP A 74 7.76 -16.79 0.27
C ASP A 74 8.54 -15.84 -0.63
N ASN A 75 8.90 -16.29 -1.84
CA ASN A 75 9.50 -15.44 -2.85
C ASN A 75 8.40 -14.74 -3.65
N ILE A 76 8.29 -13.43 -3.48
CA ILE A 76 7.20 -12.64 -4.04
C ILE A 76 7.72 -11.51 -4.91
N LYS A 77 6.92 -11.15 -5.92
CA LYS A 77 7.09 -9.93 -6.69
C LYS A 77 5.87 -9.05 -6.48
N VAL A 78 6.13 -7.85 -5.99
CA VAL A 78 5.08 -6.89 -5.62
C VAL A 78 5.19 -5.65 -6.49
N ARG A 79 4.09 -5.30 -7.15
CA ARG A 79 3.91 -3.99 -7.77
C ARG A 79 3.23 -3.06 -6.77
N TYR A 80 3.74 -1.84 -6.61
CA TYR A 80 3.26 -0.93 -5.55
C TYR A 80 3.14 0.52 -6.03
N THR A 81 2.32 1.30 -5.33
CA THR A 81 2.14 2.76 -5.53
C THR A 81 3.35 3.55 -5.06
N ARG A 82 3.44 4.85 -5.37
CA ARG A 82 4.68 5.62 -5.16
C ARG A 82 4.88 6.01 -3.70
N GLU A 83 4.09 6.95 -3.22
CA GLU A 83 4.21 7.53 -1.88
C GLU A 83 3.54 6.63 -0.84
N GLY A 84 2.36 6.09 -1.18
CA GLY A 84 1.60 5.24 -0.26
C GLY A 84 2.21 3.87 -0.04
N LYS A 85 3.15 3.44 -0.90
CA LYS A 85 3.75 2.10 -0.91
C LYS A 85 2.69 0.99 -0.75
N ARG A 86 1.52 1.19 -1.36
CA ARG A 86 0.40 0.25 -1.30
C ARG A 86 0.62 -0.79 -2.38
N ALA A 87 0.54 -2.06 -2.01
CA ALA A 87 0.60 -3.15 -2.97
C ALA A 87 -0.61 -3.10 -3.91
N ILE A 88 -0.34 -3.24 -5.21
CA ILE A 88 -1.33 -3.26 -6.29
C ILE A 88 -1.48 -4.70 -6.80
N ASN A 89 -0.36 -5.40 -6.98
CA ASN A 89 -0.35 -6.81 -7.36
C ASN A 89 0.79 -7.53 -6.63
N ILE A 90 0.56 -8.79 -6.26
CA ILE A 90 1.53 -9.66 -5.60
C ILE A 90 1.52 -11.00 -6.33
N ASP A 91 2.62 -11.31 -7.01
CA ASP A 91 2.85 -12.60 -7.65
C ASP A 91 3.74 -13.44 -6.73
N CYS A 92 3.32 -14.67 -6.40
CA CYS A 92 4.09 -15.60 -5.59
C CYS A 92 4.79 -16.62 -6.50
N TYR A 93 6.06 -16.87 -6.25
CA TYR A 93 6.83 -17.90 -6.94
C TYR A 93 7.15 -19.01 -5.94
N SER A 94 6.60 -20.19 -6.19
CA SER A 94 7.06 -21.42 -5.53
C SER A 94 8.23 -21.99 -6.33
N ASP A 95 9.35 -22.29 -5.67
CA ASP A 95 10.51 -22.98 -6.27
C ASP A 95 10.22 -24.46 -6.59
N GLU A 96 8.94 -24.86 -6.67
CA GLU A 96 8.58 -26.19 -7.13
C GLU A 96 8.99 -26.31 -8.60
N LEU A 97 10.07 -27.06 -8.83
CA LEU A 97 10.50 -27.49 -10.14
C LEU A 97 9.27 -28.00 -10.91
N PRO A 98 9.05 -27.57 -12.17
CA PRO A 98 7.98 -28.14 -12.97
C PRO A 98 8.20 -29.64 -12.99
N PHE A 99 7.24 -30.40 -12.46
CA PHE A 99 7.26 -31.86 -12.47
C PHE A 99 7.63 -32.32 -13.87
N GLN A 100 8.86 -32.79 -14.05
CA GLN A 100 9.28 -33.52 -15.23
C GLN A 100 8.52 -34.85 -15.15
N GLY A 101 7.34 -34.87 -15.77
CA GLY A 101 6.64 -36.11 -16.06
C GLY A 101 7.58 -36.97 -16.89
N ASN A 102 8.11 -38.01 -16.26
CA ASN A 102 8.86 -39.03 -16.96
C ASN A 102 7.82 -39.82 -17.79
N GLU A 103 7.79 -39.57 -19.09
CA GLU A 103 7.12 -40.44 -20.07
C GLU A 103 7.79 -41.82 -20.13
#